data_AF-A0A7V9IU35-F1
#
_entry.id   AF-A0A7V9IU35-F1
#
_cell.length_a   1.000
_cell.length_b   1.000
_cell.length_c   1.000
_cell.angle_alpha   90.00
_cell.angle_beta   90.00
_cell.angle_gamma   90.00
#
_symmetry.space_group_name_H-M   'P 1'
#
loop_
_entity.id
_entity.type
_entity.pdbx_description
1 polymer ?
#
loop_
_entity_poly.entity_id
_entity_poly.type
_entity_poly.pdbx_seq_one_letter_code
_entity_poly.pdbx_strand_id
1 'polypeptide(L)'
;MNHASATGDVKPLQAKTSPECQGCDNYIDLYRKTYANGGFFKDDGWEPGDPVAYLDGPTATVLVDIDAPRTRFALKKGDQIKVGEGGRYKLRIATAFRAGAWAVTELTEQKALDR
;
A
#
# COMPACT_ATOMS: atom_id res chain seq x y z
N MET A 1 0.33 4.95 -2.19
CA MET A 1 0.45 4.82 -0.73
C MET A 1 0.88 6.15 -0.12
N ASN A 2 2.08 6.67 -0.38
CA ASN A 2 2.61 7.89 0.26
C ASN A 2 1.66 9.10 0.18
N HIS A 3 1.06 9.39 -0.97
CA HIS A 3 0.07 10.48 -1.12
C HIS A 3 -1.14 10.32 -0.18
N ALA A 4 -1.72 9.12 -0.10
CA ALA A 4 -2.85 8.83 0.76
C ALA A 4 -2.45 8.90 2.25
N SER A 5 -1.22 8.49 2.58
CA SER A 5 -0.71 8.61 3.94
C SER A 5 -0.54 10.06 4.37
N ALA A 6 -0.02 10.92 3.49
CA ALA A 6 0.24 12.33 3.80
C ALA A 6 -1.03 13.21 3.82
N THR A 7 -2.04 12.85 3.01
CA THR A 7 -3.19 13.75 2.76
C THR A 7 -4.55 13.15 3.14
N GLY A 8 -4.63 11.84 3.33
CA GLY A 8 -5.90 11.12 3.43
C GLY A 8 -6.65 10.97 2.10
N ASP A 9 -6.14 11.55 1.00
CA ASP A 9 -6.74 11.40 -0.32
C ASP A 9 -6.40 10.04 -0.94
N VAL A 10 -7.40 9.15 -0.92
CA VAL A 10 -7.29 7.79 -1.46
C VAL A 10 -7.69 7.69 -2.93
N LYS A 11 -8.18 8.76 -3.58
CA LYS A 11 -8.68 8.67 -4.97
C LYS A 11 -7.61 8.20 -5.96
N PRO A 12 -6.35 8.68 -5.91
CA PRO A 12 -5.31 8.20 -6.84
C PRO A 12 -4.97 6.73 -6.63
N LEU A 13 -5.05 6.25 -5.38
CA LEU A 13 -4.83 4.84 -5.06
C LEU A 13 -5.97 3.99 -5.62
N GLN A 14 -7.22 4.40 -5.34
CA GLN A 14 -8.42 3.72 -5.81
C GLN A 14 -8.48 3.64 -7.36
N ALA A 15 -8.05 4.68 -8.07
CA ALA A 15 -8.03 4.70 -9.53
C ALA A 15 -7.02 3.70 -10.16
N LYS A 16 -6.00 3.27 -9.41
CA LYS A 16 -4.97 2.32 -9.88
C LYS A 16 -5.23 0.88 -9.42
N THR A 17 -6.29 0.68 -8.65
CA THR A 17 -6.64 -0.57 -7.99
C THR A 17 -7.87 -1.17 -8.67
N SER A 18 -7.79 -2.46 -8.99
CA SER A 18 -8.97 -3.22 -9.40
C SER A 18 -9.94 -3.35 -8.22
N PRO A 19 -11.27 -3.25 -8.45
CA PRO A 19 -12.28 -3.52 -7.41
C PRO A 19 -12.20 -4.94 -6.80
N GLU A 20 -11.46 -5.85 -7.43
CA GLU A 20 -11.23 -7.21 -6.94
C GLU A 20 -10.04 -7.31 -5.96
N CYS A 21 -9.21 -6.26 -5.84
CA CYS A 21 -8.02 -6.27 -5.00
C CYS A 21 -8.36 -6.05 -3.52
N GLN A 22 -8.74 -7.11 -2.81
CA GLN A 22 -9.10 -7.05 -1.39
C GLN A 22 -8.00 -6.42 -0.52
N GLY A 23 -6.72 -6.74 -0.79
CA GLY A 23 -5.59 -6.14 -0.07
C GLY A 23 -5.52 -4.62 -0.27
N CYS A 24 -5.74 -4.14 -1.50
CA CYS A 24 -5.76 -2.72 -1.81
C CYS A 24 -6.95 -2.01 -1.14
N ASP A 25 -8.13 -2.62 -1.18
CA ASP A 25 -9.33 -2.08 -0.54
C ASP A 25 -9.16 -1.95 0.98
N ASN A 26 -8.55 -2.94 1.63
CA ASN A 26 -8.23 -2.88 3.06
C ASN A 26 -7.35 -1.66 3.40
N TYR A 27 -6.32 -1.39 2.59
CA TYR A 27 -5.46 -0.21 2.79
C TYR A 27 -6.20 1.10 2.52
N ILE A 28 -6.99 1.18 1.44
CA ILE A 28 -7.81 2.36 1.13
C ILE A 28 -8.76 2.67 2.29
N ASP A 29 -9.43 1.65 2.81
CA ASP A 29 -10.37 1.78 3.93
C ASP A 29 -9.69 2.21 5.23
N LEU A 30 -8.49 1.68 5.51
CA LEU A 30 -7.70 2.09 6.66
C LEU A 30 -7.41 3.61 6.64
N TYR A 31 -6.92 4.13 5.52
CA TYR A 31 -6.65 5.56 5.38
C TYR A 31 -7.94 6.38 5.48
N ARG A 32 -8.98 6.00 4.73
CA ARG A 32 -10.26 6.69 4.72
C ARG A 32 -10.87 6.80 6.12
N LYS A 33 -10.94 5.68 6.86
CA LYS A 33 -11.50 5.63 8.22
C LYS A 33 -10.66 6.42 9.21
N THR A 34 -9.34 6.32 9.11
CA THR A 34 -8.43 7.04 10.02
C THR A 34 -8.60 8.55 9.90
N TYR A 35 -8.57 9.08 8.69
CA TYR A 35 -8.74 10.51 8.45
C TYR A 35 -10.17 10.99 8.73
N ALA A 36 -11.20 10.19 8.41
CA ALA A 36 -12.58 10.51 8.76
C ALA A 36 -12.80 10.61 10.30
N ASN A 37 -12.06 9.82 11.08
CA ASN A 37 -12.11 9.84 12.54
C ASN A 37 -11.20 10.92 13.18
N GLY A 38 -10.60 11.80 12.38
CA GLY A 38 -9.65 12.82 12.85
C GLY A 38 -8.32 12.24 13.36
N GLY A 39 -8.01 10.99 12.98
CA GLY A 39 -6.70 10.39 13.13
C GLY A 39 -5.72 10.89 12.07
N PHE A 40 -4.50 10.35 12.09
CA PHE A 40 -3.44 10.72 11.15
C PHE A 40 -2.40 9.60 11.01
N PHE A 41 -1.68 9.65 9.89
CA PHE A 41 -0.40 8.98 9.71
C PHE A 41 0.70 10.04 9.60
N LYS A 42 1.82 9.81 10.27
CA LYS A 42 3.07 10.57 10.17
C LYS A 42 4.16 9.58 9.82
N ASP A 43 4.35 9.37 8.54
CA ASP A 43 5.50 8.67 7.96
C ASP A 43 6.28 9.60 7.03
N ASP A 44 7.54 9.25 6.79
CA ASP A 44 8.38 9.87 5.77
C ASP A 44 8.17 9.20 4.39
N GLY A 45 7.11 8.39 4.24
CA GLY A 45 6.78 7.63 3.03
C GLY A 45 7.47 6.27 2.95
N TRP A 46 6.93 5.41 2.10
CA TRP A 46 7.55 4.14 1.71
C TRP A 46 8.51 4.39 0.54
N GLU A 47 9.69 3.79 0.58
CA GLU A 47 10.69 3.89 -0.47
C GLU A 47 10.77 2.55 -1.22
N PRO A 48 10.30 2.49 -2.48
CA PRO A 48 10.48 1.31 -3.30
C PRO A 48 11.91 1.21 -3.82
N GLY A 49 12.51 0.04 -3.68
CA GLY A 49 13.75 -0.34 -4.38
C GLY A 49 13.48 -0.73 -5.83
N ASP A 50 14.48 -1.34 -6.46
CA ASP A 50 14.39 -1.77 -7.86
C ASP A 50 13.38 -2.91 -8.03
N PRO A 51 12.32 -2.72 -8.86
CA PRO A 51 11.32 -3.76 -9.08
C PRO A 51 11.81 -4.79 -10.11
N VAL A 52 11.41 -6.05 -9.90
CA VAL A 52 11.50 -7.09 -10.92
C VAL A 52 10.09 -7.42 -11.40
N ALA A 53 9.86 -7.36 -12.70
CA ALA A 53 8.56 -7.64 -13.30
C ALA A 53 8.60 -8.89 -14.18
N TYR A 54 7.62 -9.76 -14.01
CA TYR A 54 7.36 -10.93 -14.85
C TYR A 54 6.06 -10.70 -15.60
N LEU A 55 6.15 -10.61 -16.93
CA LEU A 55 4.99 -10.44 -17.83
C LEU A 55 4.49 -11.80 -18.30
N ASP A 56 3.17 -12.00 -18.24
CA ASP A 56 2.47 -13.16 -18.79
C ASP A 56 1.19 -12.69 -19.47
N GLY A 57 1.28 -12.46 -20.79
CA GLY A 57 0.18 -11.94 -21.61
C GLY A 57 -0.37 -10.60 -21.07
N PRO A 58 -1.68 -10.51 -20.73
CA PRO A 58 -2.29 -9.31 -20.17
C PRO A 58 -2.06 -9.19 -18.66
N THR A 59 -1.18 -9.98 -18.06
CA THR A 59 -0.91 -9.96 -16.61
C THR A 59 0.57 -9.71 -16.34
N ALA A 60 0.86 -9.15 -15.17
CA ALA A 60 2.22 -9.04 -14.67
C ALA A 60 2.28 -9.26 -13.16
N THR A 61 3.33 -9.93 -12.72
CA THR A 61 3.73 -9.98 -11.30
C THR A 61 4.95 -9.09 -11.12
N VAL A 62 4.82 -8.08 -10.26
CA VAL A 62 5.93 -7.21 -9.85
C VAL A 62 6.35 -7.57 -8.44
N LEU A 63 7.63 -7.86 -8.26
CA LEU A 63 8.27 -8.02 -6.95
C LEU A 63 9.09 -6.77 -6.67
N VAL A 64 8.87 -6.15 -5.52
CA VAL A 64 9.59 -4.94 -5.13
C VAL A 64 9.93 -5.00 -3.65
N ASP A 65 11.18 -4.69 -3.32
CA ASP A 65 11.57 -4.45 -1.94
C ASP A 65 11.12 -3.04 -1.55
N ILE A 66 10.51 -2.91 -0.39
CA ILE A 66 10.10 -1.63 0.18
C ILE A 66 10.86 -1.42 1.48
N ASP A 67 11.46 -0.24 1.62
CA ASP A 67 11.89 0.27 2.91
C ASP A 67 10.78 1.18 3.47
N ALA A 68 10.35 0.91 4.71
CA ALA A 68 9.41 1.78 5.40
C ALA A 68 9.99 2.29 6.71
N PRO A 69 9.93 3.62 6.94
CA PRO A 69 10.31 4.18 8.21
C PRO A 69 9.32 3.77 9.30
N ARG A 70 9.77 3.90 10.55
CA ARG A 70 8.88 3.84 11.70
C ARG A 70 7.80 4.91 11.56
N THR A 71 6.55 4.49 11.49
CA THR A 71 5.41 5.37 11.25
C THR A 71 4.73 5.73 12.57
N ARG A 72 4.56 7.01 12.86
CA ARG A 72 3.72 7.44 13.99
C ARG A 72 2.30 7.61 13.52
N PHE A 73 1.33 7.01 14.20
CA PHE A 73 -0.07 7.11 13.78
C PHE A 73 -1.04 7.13 14.96
N ALA A 74 -2.20 7.73 14.73
CA ALA A 74 -3.36 7.67 15.61
C ALA A 74 -4.59 7.38 14.74
N LEU A 75 -5.40 6.39 15.09
CA LEU A 75 -6.51 5.94 14.24
C LEU A 75 -7.77 6.80 14.38
N LYS A 76 -7.87 7.59 15.44
CA LYS A 76 -8.93 8.58 15.68
C LYS A 76 -8.40 9.71 16.56
N LYS A 77 -9.16 10.80 16.62
CA LYS A 77 -8.85 11.94 17.48
C LYS A 77 -8.79 11.52 18.96
N GLY A 78 -7.70 11.87 19.62
CA GLY A 78 -7.49 11.60 21.05
C GLY A 78 -6.95 10.21 21.37
N ASP A 79 -6.70 9.37 20.36
CA ASP A 79 -5.99 8.11 20.58
C ASP A 79 -4.53 8.34 20.99
N GLN A 80 -3.98 7.37 21.71
CA GLN A 80 -2.54 7.29 21.93
C GLN A 80 -1.81 7.15 20.59
N ILE A 81 -0.73 7.91 20.43
CA ILE A 81 0.14 7.80 19.27
C ILE A 81 0.86 6.45 19.34
N LYS A 82 0.64 5.62 18.33
CA LYS A 82 1.34 4.35 18.13
C LYS A 82 2.53 4.58 17.21
N VAL A 83 3.54 3.73 17.36
CA VAL A 83 4.71 3.69 16.48
C VAL A 83 4.70 2.34 15.78
N GLY A 84 4.56 2.33 14.46
CA GLY A 84 4.76 1.16 13.63
C GLY A 84 6.25 0.83 13.57
N GLU A 85 6.58 -0.46 13.50
CA GLU A 85 7.96 -0.94 13.65
C GLU A 85 8.90 -0.50 12.52
N GLY A 86 8.35 -0.13 11.36
CA GLY A 86 9.11 0.11 10.14
C GLY A 86 9.79 -1.17 9.66
N GLY A 87 10.71 -1.05 8.72
CA GLY A 87 11.55 -2.15 8.24
C GLY A 87 11.44 -2.41 6.75
N ARG A 88 12.18 -3.42 6.31
CA ARG A 88 12.23 -3.83 4.91
C ARG A 88 11.31 -5.02 4.67
N TYR A 89 10.43 -4.91 3.71
CA TYR A 89 9.54 -6.00 3.29
C TYR A 89 9.51 -6.13 1.78
N LYS A 90 9.22 -7.34 1.31
CA LYS A 90 9.07 -7.63 -0.12
C LYS A 90 7.60 -7.65 -0.46
N LEU A 91 7.17 -6.81 -1.39
CA LEU A 91 5.80 -6.83 -1.90
C LEU A 91 5.73 -7.63 -3.19
N ARG A 92 4.70 -8.47 -3.29
CA ARG A 92 4.22 -9.04 -4.55
C ARG A 92 2.98 -8.25 -4.99
N ILE A 93 3.06 -7.66 -6.17
CA ILE A 93 2.00 -6.90 -6.79
C ILE A 93 1.56 -7.66 -8.04
N ALA A 94 0.36 -8.22 -8.03
CA ALA A 94 -0.23 -8.78 -9.25
C ALA A 94 -1.01 -7.68 -9.97
N THR A 95 -0.87 -7.63 -11.29
CA THR A 95 -1.51 -6.64 -12.14
C THR A 95 -2.13 -7.28 -13.37
N ALA A 96 -3.16 -6.66 -13.90
CA ALA A 96 -3.78 -7.03 -15.16
C ALA A 96 -4.02 -5.80 -16.04
N PHE A 97 -3.73 -5.92 -17.34
CA PHE A 97 -4.05 -4.94 -18.36
C PHE A 97 -5.50 -5.14 -18.80
N ARG A 98 -6.38 -4.19 -18.44
CA ARG A 98 -7.81 -4.24 -18.74
C ARG A 98 -8.27 -2.84 -19.15
N ALA A 99 -9.14 -2.75 -20.15
CA ALA A 99 -9.69 -1.48 -20.63
C ALA A 99 -8.62 -0.40 -20.96
N GLY A 100 -7.47 -0.81 -21.49
CA GLY A 100 -6.39 0.11 -21.89
C GLY A 100 -5.46 0.57 -20.76
N ALA A 101 -5.58 0.03 -19.55
CA ALA A 101 -4.72 0.39 -18.43
C ALA A 101 -4.32 -0.82 -17.58
N TRP A 102 -3.17 -0.72 -16.93
CA TRP A 102 -2.76 -1.67 -15.89
C TRP A 102 -3.46 -1.34 -14.57
N ALA A 103 -4.08 -2.33 -13.96
CA ALA A 103 -4.68 -2.24 -12.64
C ALA A 103 -4.05 -3.26 -11.70
N VAL A 104 -3.82 -2.85 -10.45
CA VAL A 104 -3.40 -3.78 -9.38
C VAL A 104 -4.57 -4.67 -9.01
N THR A 105 -4.39 -5.98 -9.16
CA THR A 105 -5.40 -7.00 -8.82
C THR A 105 -5.10 -7.68 -7.50
N GLU A 106 -3.85 -7.67 -7.06
CA GLU A 106 -3.45 -8.23 -5.76
C GLU A 106 -2.26 -7.46 -5.21
N LEU A 107 -2.23 -7.27 -3.89
CA LEU A 107 -1.11 -6.69 -3.15
C LEU A 107 -0.88 -7.54 -1.89
N THR A 108 0.26 -8.22 -1.83
CA THR A 108 0.56 -9.15 -0.75
C THR A 108 2.00 -8.95 -0.26
N GLU A 109 2.16 -8.80 1.06
CA GLU A 109 3.48 -8.84 1.70
C GLU A 109 4.01 -10.28 1.65
N GLN A 110 5.16 -10.45 1.00
CA GLN A 110 5.93 -11.68 1.09
C GLN A 110 6.66 -11.63 2.44
N LYS A 111 6.05 -12.23 3.48
CA LYS A 111 6.81 -12.50 4.70
C LYS A 111 8.08 -13.22 4.29
N ALA A 112 9.22 -12.76 4.80
CA ALA A 112 10.45 -13.53 4.69
C ALA A 112 10.12 -14.95 5.18
N LEU A 113 10.33 -15.95 4.34
CA LEU A 113 10.48 -17.31 4.83
C LEU A 113 11.77 -17.24 5.66
N ASP A 114 11.63 -17.02 6.97
CA ASP A 114 12.73 -17.13 7.91
C ASP A 114 13.42 -18.49 7.63
N ARG A 115 14.66 -18.42 7.13
CA ARG A 115 15.53 -19.58 6.90
C ARG A 115 16.46 -19.75 8.09
#